data_AF-A0A9X0AHK7-F1
#
_entry.id   AF-A0A9X0AHK7-F1
#
_cell.length_a   1.000
_cell.length_b   1.000
_cell.length_c   1.000
_cell.angle_alpha   90.00
_cell.angle_beta   90.00
_cell.angle_gamma   90.00
#
_symmetry.space_group_name_H-M   'P 1'
#
loop_
_entity.id
_entity.type
_entity.pdbx_description
1 polymer ?
#
loop_
_entity_poly.entity_id
_entity_poly.type
_entity_poly.pdbx_seq_one_letter_code
_entity_poly.pdbx_strand_id
1 'polypeptide(L)'
;MAKATADAMVLAANCPPQLRTAVLRPCRIIGERDVQVVPSLLNALEQAMSRVQVGDGTSKFDFVYAGNVADACVCCVEAMMNEETHEPLQGSDVAGEAFFITNGEPMRFWSFARLVWCLAGDRTPPEKIIVVPMWLALFFARIAEGIMWVFSAGTKRPKKFNRSRMENCSLDRTFDIGKAMQRLHWEPKVGLEEAARRSVNWV
;
A
#
# COMPACT_ATOMS: atom_id res chain seq x y z
N MET A 1 -1.13 -13.77 8.82
CA MET A 1 -0.04 -14.53 9.48
C MET A 1 0.93 -15.12 8.47
N ALA A 2 0.48 -15.77 7.38
CA ALA A 2 1.37 -16.41 6.40
C ALA A 2 2.56 -15.56 5.89
N LYS A 3 2.34 -14.28 5.56
CA LYS A 3 3.44 -13.40 5.08
C LYS A 3 4.46 -13.07 6.16
N ALA A 4 4.02 -12.81 7.40
CA ALA A 4 4.94 -12.54 8.51
C ALA A 4 5.80 -13.77 8.86
N THR A 5 5.23 -14.98 8.77
CA THR A 5 5.98 -16.23 8.97
C THR A 5 7.00 -16.44 7.84
N ALA A 6 6.63 -16.20 6.59
CA ALA A 6 7.55 -16.29 5.46
C ALA A 6 8.73 -15.32 5.60
N ASP A 7 8.47 -14.07 6.01
CA ASP A 7 9.53 -13.09 6.30
C ASP A 7 10.51 -13.63 7.34
N ALA A 8 10.01 -14.16 8.46
CA ALA A 8 10.84 -14.72 9.52
C ALA A 8 11.69 -15.91 9.02
N MET A 9 11.12 -16.77 8.18
CA MET A 9 11.84 -17.91 7.61
C MET A 9 12.97 -17.46 6.66
N VAL A 10 12.74 -16.44 5.84
CA VAL A 10 13.77 -15.90 4.92
C VAL A 10 14.92 -15.27 5.67
N LEU A 11 14.62 -14.48 6.72
CA LEU A 11 15.65 -13.86 7.55
C LEU A 11 16.44 -14.90 8.34
N ALA A 12 15.78 -15.95 8.84
CA ALA A 12 16.44 -17.06 9.55
C ALA A 12 17.33 -17.92 8.62
N ALA A 13 17.07 -17.91 7.31
CA ALA A 13 17.89 -18.63 6.32
C ALA A 13 19.15 -17.86 5.89
N ASN A 14 19.40 -16.66 6.40
CA ASN A 14 20.59 -15.89 6.09
C ASN A 14 21.85 -16.59 6.60
N CYS A 15 22.75 -16.99 5.71
CA CYS A 15 24.00 -17.69 6.03
C CYS A 15 25.16 -17.18 5.14
N PRO A 16 25.70 -15.98 5.39
CA PRO A 16 26.85 -15.46 4.65
C PRO A 16 28.11 -16.32 4.88
N PRO A 17 28.99 -16.54 3.88
CA PRO A 17 28.91 -16.03 2.50
C PRO A 17 28.07 -16.90 1.55
N GLN A 18 27.49 -18.02 2.02
CA GLN A 18 26.83 -19.02 1.16
C GLN A 18 25.47 -18.55 0.62
N LEU A 19 24.71 -17.82 1.44
CA LEU A 19 23.40 -17.28 1.09
C LEU A 19 23.15 -15.98 1.87
N ARG A 20 23.00 -14.87 1.14
CA ARG A 20 22.57 -13.59 1.70
C ARG A 20 21.09 -13.37 1.38
N THR A 21 20.30 -12.98 2.38
CA THR A 21 18.87 -12.73 2.21
C THR A 21 18.50 -11.33 2.68
N ALA A 22 17.49 -10.72 2.08
CA ALA A 22 16.79 -9.58 2.68
C ALA A 22 15.32 -9.63 2.31
N VAL A 23 14.52 -8.88 3.07
CA VAL A 23 13.07 -8.83 2.90
C VAL A 23 12.65 -7.39 2.61
N LEU A 24 12.08 -7.15 1.44
CA LEU A 24 11.47 -5.88 1.09
C LEU A 24 9.96 -5.93 1.36
N ARG A 25 9.47 -4.96 2.14
CA ARG A 25 8.07 -4.80 2.53
C ARG A 25 7.48 -3.57 1.86
N PRO A 26 7.07 -3.66 0.59
CA PRO A 26 6.42 -2.54 -0.07
C PRO A 26 5.08 -2.25 0.60
N CYS A 27 4.75 -0.96 0.67
CA CYS A 27 3.42 -0.50 1.05
C CYS A 27 2.42 -0.73 -0.08
N ARG A 28 1.26 -0.05 -0.04
CA ARG A 28 0.27 -0.22 -1.10
C ARG A 28 0.84 0.26 -2.43
N ILE A 29 1.07 -0.68 -3.34
CA ILE A 29 1.65 -0.41 -4.64
C ILE A 29 0.60 0.24 -5.55
N ILE A 30 1.00 1.29 -6.25
CA ILE A 30 0.26 1.94 -7.34
C ILE A 30 1.17 2.05 -8.57
N GLY A 31 0.60 2.11 -9.76
CA GLY A 31 1.38 2.26 -10.98
C GLY A 31 0.56 1.93 -12.22
N GLU A 32 1.24 1.96 -13.36
CA GLU A 32 0.68 1.49 -14.62
C GLU A 32 0.24 0.03 -14.48
N ARG A 33 -0.92 -0.30 -15.05
CA ARG A 33 -1.55 -1.64 -14.93
C ARG A 33 -1.88 -2.05 -13.48
N ASP A 34 -2.02 -1.11 -12.55
CA ASP A 34 -2.59 -1.44 -11.25
C ASP A 34 -3.98 -2.06 -11.42
N VAL A 35 -4.21 -3.20 -10.75
CA VAL A 35 -5.46 -3.96 -10.79
C VAL A 35 -6.26 -3.83 -9.49
N GLN A 36 -5.71 -3.14 -8.48
CA GLN A 36 -6.27 -3.12 -7.12
C GLN A 36 -6.79 -1.75 -6.70
N VAL A 37 -5.95 -0.71 -6.73
CA VAL A 37 -6.28 0.58 -6.12
C VAL A 37 -6.97 1.49 -7.13
N VAL A 38 -6.29 1.81 -8.22
CA VAL A 38 -6.75 2.77 -9.23
C VAL A 38 -8.04 2.30 -9.89
N PRO A 39 -8.17 1.04 -10.38
CA PRO A 39 -9.44 0.59 -10.94
C PRO A 39 -10.56 0.57 -9.90
N SER A 40 -10.28 0.25 -8.63
CA SER A 40 -11.32 0.27 -7.59
C SER A 40 -11.83 1.69 -7.33
N LEU A 41 -10.96 2.70 -7.44
CA LEU A 41 -11.34 4.10 -7.31
C LEU A 41 -12.12 4.59 -8.54
N LEU A 42 -11.67 4.23 -9.75
CA LEU A 42 -12.38 4.59 -10.99
C LEU A 42 -13.78 3.94 -11.07
N ASN A 43 -13.91 2.66 -10.69
CA ASN A 43 -15.21 2.00 -10.58
C ASN A 43 -16.15 2.69 -9.58
N ALA A 44 -15.60 3.24 -8.49
CA ALA A 44 -16.39 4.02 -7.53
C ALA A 44 -16.84 5.36 -8.11
N LEU A 45 -16.01 5.98 -8.95
CA LEU A 45 -16.36 7.18 -9.70
C LEU A 45 -17.49 6.92 -10.70
N GLU A 46 -17.40 5.86 -11.49
CA GLU A 46 -18.44 5.44 -12.45
C GLU A 46 -19.79 5.17 -11.76
N GLN A 47 -19.77 4.63 -10.54
CA GLN A 47 -20.97 4.36 -9.73
C GLN A 47 -21.50 5.60 -9.00
N ALA A 48 -20.95 6.80 -9.24
CA ALA A 48 -21.24 8.03 -8.51
C ALA A 48 -21.05 7.93 -6.98
N MET A 49 -20.25 6.96 -6.54
CA MET A 49 -19.90 6.72 -5.13
C MET A 49 -18.72 7.58 -4.67
N SER A 50 -18.15 8.41 -5.55
CA SER A 50 -17.08 9.37 -5.23
C SER A 50 -17.49 10.40 -4.17
N ARG A 51 -18.80 10.57 -3.94
CA ARG A 51 -19.37 11.48 -2.93
C ARG A 51 -19.43 10.90 -1.53
N VAL A 52 -19.25 9.59 -1.36
CA VAL A 52 -19.41 8.93 -0.06
C VAL A 52 -18.04 8.75 0.58
N GLN A 53 -17.81 9.44 1.69
CA GLN A 53 -16.63 9.29 2.51
C GLN A 53 -16.97 8.48 3.76
N VAL A 54 -16.22 7.42 4.04
CA VAL A 54 -16.36 6.63 5.27
C VAL A 54 -15.33 7.07 6.29
N GLY A 55 -15.79 7.42 7.49
CA GLY A 55 -14.95 7.94 8.57
C GLY A 55 -14.61 9.43 8.42
N ASP A 56 -13.92 9.95 9.42
CA ASP A 56 -13.42 11.33 9.49
C ASP A 56 -12.35 11.64 8.42
N GLY A 57 -11.79 10.61 7.80
CA GLY A 57 -10.83 10.71 6.71
C GLY A 57 -9.49 11.31 7.11
N THR A 58 -9.16 11.21 8.39
CA THR A 58 -7.87 11.59 8.96
C THR A 58 -6.80 10.54 8.71
N SER A 59 -7.22 9.30 8.39
CA SER A 59 -6.34 8.14 8.26
C SER A 59 -5.28 8.30 7.17
N LYS A 60 -4.02 8.21 7.59
CA LYS A 60 -2.84 8.33 6.73
C LYS A 60 -2.41 6.98 6.19
N PHE A 61 -2.07 6.96 4.91
CA PHE A 61 -1.64 5.78 4.17
C PHE A 61 -0.38 6.09 3.38
N ASP A 62 0.58 5.20 3.49
CA ASP A 62 1.70 5.16 2.56
C ASP A 62 1.34 4.35 1.32
N PHE A 63 1.58 4.99 0.19
CA PHE A 63 1.55 4.37 -1.12
C PHE A 63 2.97 4.32 -1.66
N VAL A 64 3.21 3.47 -2.64
CA VAL A 64 4.50 3.38 -3.32
C VAL A 64 4.29 3.11 -4.80
N TYR A 65 5.07 3.75 -5.65
CA TYR A 65 5.02 3.49 -7.08
C TYR A 65 5.69 2.16 -7.44
N ALA A 66 5.09 1.40 -8.35
CA ALA A 66 5.60 0.09 -8.78
C ALA A 66 7.05 0.17 -9.32
N GLY A 67 7.38 1.22 -10.09
CA GLY A 67 8.75 1.45 -10.56
C GLY A 67 9.73 1.75 -9.43
N ASN A 68 9.30 2.50 -8.41
CA ASN A 68 10.14 2.77 -7.22
C ASN A 68 10.40 1.49 -6.42
N VAL A 69 9.44 0.56 -6.35
CA VAL A 69 9.66 -0.76 -5.74
C VAL A 69 10.66 -1.58 -6.54
N ALA A 70 10.57 -1.57 -7.88
CA ALA A 70 11.53 -2.26 -8.72
C ALA A 70 12.95 -1.70 -8.56
N ASP A 71 13.10 -0.37 -8.50
CA ASP A 71 14.36 0.30 -8.21
C ASP A 71 14.92 -0.11 -6.83
N ALA A 72 14.07 -0.17 -5.80
CA ALA A 72 14.49 -0.62 -4.47
C ALA A 72 15.02 -2.07 -4.47
N CYS A 73 14.43 -2.96 -5.29
CA CYS A 73 14.93 -4.32 -5.46
C CYS A 73 16.33 -4.33 -6.08
N VAL A 74 16.58 -3.50 -7.10
CA VAL A 74 17.89 -3.40 -7.74
C VAL A 74 18.93 -2.87 -6.77
N CYS A 75 18.65 -1.76 -6.07
CA CYS A 75 19.56 -1.19 -5.07
C CYS A 75 19.86 -2.18 -3.93
N CYS A 76 18.87 -2.98 -3.52
CA CYS A 76 19.07 -4.02 -2.51
C CYS A 76 20.07 -5.08 -2.96
N VAL A 77 19.97 -5.54 -4.21
CA VAL A 77 20.91 -6.52 -4.77
C VAL A 77 22.31 -5.91 -4.93
N GLU A 78 22.41 -4.67 -5.42
CA GLU A 78 23.70 -3.98 -5.56
C GLU A 78 24.38 -3.79 -4.20
N ALA A 79 23.65 -3.38 -3.16
CA ALA A 79 24.18 -3.24 -1.81
C ALA A 79 24.71 -4.59 -1.27
N MET A 80 23.98 -5.68 -1.47
CA MET A 80 24.44 -7.02 -1.09
C MET A 80 25.67 -7.50 -1.87
N MET A 81 25.83 -7.12 -3.14
CA MET A 81 27.00 -7.49 -3.94
C MET A 81 28.24 -6.68 -3.54
N ASN A 82 28.08 -5.40 -3.19
CA ASN A 82 29.20 -4.57 -2.75
C ASN A 82 29.78 -5.02 -1.40
N GLU A 83 28.97 -5.63 -0.53
CA GLU A 83 29.42 -6.34 0.68
C GLU A 83 30.28 -7.59 0.39
N GLU A 84 30.30 -8.11 -0.84
CA GLU A 84 31.20 -9.24 -1.19
C GLU A 84 32.62 -8.76 -1.52
N THR A 85 32.77 -7.52 -1.98
CA THR A 85 34.03 -6.98 -2.52
C THR A 85 34.84 -6.16 -1.53
N HIS A 86 34.19 -5.59 -0.51
CA HIS A 86 34.84 -4.83 0.55
C HIS A 86 34.79 -5.59 1.89
N GLU A 87 35.88 -5.58 2.66
CA GLU A 87 35.83 -6.07 4.05
C GLU A 87 34.68 -5.37 4.79
N PRO A 88 33.89 -6.10 5.60
CA PRO A 88 32.66 -5.59 6.19
C PRO A 88 32.98 -4.35 7.02
N LEU A 89 32.66 -3.18 6.47
CA LEU A 89 32.66 -1.93 7.21
C LEU A 89 31.69 -2.13 8.37
N GLN A 90 32.24 -2.14 9.59
CA GLN A 90 31.53 -2.39 10.84
C GLN A 90 30.17 -1.67 10.86
N GLY A 91 29.08 -2.43 10.67
CA GLY A 91 27.71 -1.95 10.89
C GLY A 91 26.81 -1.76 9.66
N SER A 92 27.23 -2.12 8.44
CA SER A 92 26.40 -1.95 7.23
C SER A 92 25.87 -3.24 6.58
N ASP A 93 25.66 -4.32 7.33
CA ASP A 93 25.05 -5.53 6.74
C ASP A 93 23.58 -5.27 6.37
N VAL A 94 23.29 -5.31 5.07
CA VAL A 94 21.98 -5.38 4.43
C VAL A 94 21.47 -6.82 4.46
N ALA A 95 22.40 -7.79 4.43
CA ALA A 95 22.09 -9.20 4.58
C ALA A 95 21.45 -9.52 5.94
N GLY A 96 20.37 -10.31 5.93
CA GLY A 96 19.61 -10.70 7.12
C GLY A 96 18.60 -9.65 7.59
N GLU A 97 18.36 -8.59 6.82
CA GLU A 97 17.48 -7.50 7.25
C GLU A 97 16.18 -7.35 6.45
N ALA A 98 15.19 -6.74 7.09
CA ALA A 98 13.95 -6.32 6.46
C ALA A 98 13.88 -4.79 6.33
N PHE A 99 13.33 -4.32 5.21
CA PHE A 99 13.17 -2.91 4.86
C PHE A 99 11.74 -2.60 4.44
N PHE A 100 11.18 -1.50 4.92
CA PHE A 100 9.91 -0.98 4.42
C PHE A 100 10.17 -0.07 3.23
N ILE A 101 9.43 -0.29 2.14
CA ILE A 101 9.58 0.45 0.89
C ILE A 101 8.30 1.29 0.68
N THR A 102 8.46 2.60 0.80
CA THR A 102 7.37 3.60 0.69
C THR A 102 7.83 4.76 -0.20
N ASN A 103 6.91 5.65 -0.60
CA ASN A 103 7.31 6.88 -1.30
C ASN A 103 7.82 8.00 -0.38
N GLY A 104 7.81 7.80 0.95
CA GLY A 104 8.14 8.86 1.92
C GLY A 104 7.11 10.00 2.02
N GLU A 105 5.99 9.91 1.30
CA GLU A 105 4.95 10.93 1.20
C GLU A 105 3.62 10.41 1.80
N PRO A 106 3.46 10.40 3.14
CA PRO A 106 2.25 9.91 3.77
C PRO A 106 1.05 10.78 3.41
N MET A 107 0.06 10.20 2.73
CA MET A 107 -1.13 10.91 2.26
C MET A 107 -2.39 10.37 2.93
N ARG A 108 -3.37 11.24 3.20
CA ARG A 108 -4.69 10.78 3.66
C ARG A 108 -5.36 9.96 2.56
N PHE A 109 -5.94 8.82 2.90
CA PHE A 109 -6.57 7.91 1.93
C PHE A 109 -7.58 8.64 1.02
N TRP A 110 -8.46 9.45 1.60
CA TRP A 110 -9.48 10.19 0.86
C TRP A 110 -8.90 11.34 0.03
N SER A 111 -7.76 11.92 0.44
CA SER A 111 -7.06 12.90 -0.39
C SER A 111 -6.44 12.24 -1.63
N PHE A 112 -5.86 11.04 -1.48
CA PHE A 112 -5.37 10.26 -2.61
C PHE A 112 -6.50 9.82 -3.55
N ALA A 113 -7.62 9.34 -3.00
CA ALA A 113 -8.81 8.99 -3.79
C ALA A 113 -9.33 10.18 -4.62
N ARG A 114 -9.41 11.37 -4.00
CA ARG A 114 -9.80 12.61 -4.69
C ARG A 114 -8.81 13.04 -5.75
N LEU A 115 -7.51 12.88 -5.52
CA LEU A 115 -6.49 13.15 -6.53
C LEU A 115 -6.71 12.27 -7.76
N VAL A 116 -6.92 10.97 -7.57
CA VAL A 116 -7.21 10.02 -8.66
C VAL A 116 -8.50 10.40 -9.41
N TRP A 117 -9.57 10.74 -8.70
CA TRP A 117 -10.83 11.15 -9.34
C TRP A 117 -10.70 12.47 -10.11
N CYS A 118 -9.95 13.44 -9.57
CA CYS A 118 -9.66 14.69 -10.25
C CYS A 118 -8.86 14.47 -11.54
N LEU A 119 -7.85 13.59 -11.50
CA LEU A 119 -7.07 13.19 -12.67
C LEU A 119 -7.93 12.46 -13.72
N ALA A 120 -8.94 11.70 -13.28
CA ALA A 120 -9.89 11.02 -14.16
C ALA A 120 -10.99 11.95 -14.72
N GLY A 121 -10.99 13.24 -14.37
CA GLY A 121 -11.92 14.24 -14.90
C GLY A 121 -13.11 14.58 -13.99
N ASP A 122 -13.16 14.06 -12.76
CA ASP A 122 -14.20 14.46 -11.80
C ASP A 122 -13.92 15.86 -11.24
N ARG A 123 -14.95 16.71 -11.26
CA ARG A 123 -14.93 18.06 -10.67
C ARG A 123 -15.87 18.18 -9.47
N THR A 124 -16.24 17.05 -8.86
CA THR A 124 -17.16 17.04 -7.71
C THR A 124 -16.64 17.96 -6.61
N PRO A 125 -17.38 19.02 -6.24
CA PRO A 125 -16.94 19.95 -5.21
C PRO A 125 -16.93 19.27 -3.84
N PRO A 126 -15.99 19.63 -2.95
CA PRO A 126 -15.84 19.03 -1.63
C PRO A 126 -17.09 19.19 -0.74
N GLU A 127 -17.96 20.14 -1.06
CA GLU A 127 -19.23 20.43 -0.37
C GLU A 127 -20.29 19.35 -0.57
N LYS A 128 -20.17 18.51 -1.60
CA LYS A 128 -21.12 17.40 -1.87
C LYS A 128 -20.71 16.08 -1.20
N ILE A 129 -19.69 16.10 -0.35
CA ILE A 129 -19.18 14.91 0.32
C ILE A 129 -20.10 14.54 1.49
N ILE A 130 -20.67 13.34 1.41
CA ILE A 130 -21.46 12.75 2.48
C ILE A 130 -20.49 11.93 3.35
N VAL A 131 -20.26 12.39 4.57
CA VAL A 131 -19.43 11.69 5.55
C VAL A 131 -20.29 10.72 6.34
N VAL A 132 -20.00 9.42 6.20
CA VAL A 132 -20.64 8.33 6.94
C VAL A 132 -19.77 7.99 8.15
N PRO A 133 -20.29 8.10 9.39
CA PRO A 133 -19.56 7.71 10.59
C PRO A 133 -19.10 6.25 10.54
N MET A 134 -17.90 5.98 11.05
CA MET A 134 -17.29 4.64 11.02
C MET A 134 -18.16 3.57 11.69
N TRP A 135 -18.77 3.88 12.84
CA TRP A 135 -19.64 2.96 13.55
C TRP A 135 -20.86 2.54 12.72
N LEU A 136 -21.42 3.48 11.94
CA LEU A 136 -22.56 3.24 11.08
C LEU A 136 -22.15 2.39 9.87
N ALA A 137 -21.01 2.70 9.26
CA ALA A 137 -20.45 1.90 8.18
C ALA A 137 -20.15 0.44 8.62
N LEU A 138 -19.58 0.27 9.81
CA LEU A 138 -19.33 -1.05 10.41
C LEU A 138 -20.62 -1.81 10.72
N PHE A 139 -21.64 -1.11 11.23
CA PHE A 139 -22.96 -1.70 11.50
C PHE A 139 -23.60 -2.26 10.23
N PHE A 140 -23.67 -1.45 9.16
CA PHE A 140 -24.16 -1.92 7.87
C PHE A 140 -23.28 -3.05 7.30
N ALA A 141 -21.97 -3.04 7.57
CA ALA A 141 -21.07 -4.08 7.05
C ALA A 141 -21.37 -5.42 7.70
N ARG A 142 -21.63 -5.41 9.01
CA ARG A 142 -22.03 -6.63 9.74
C ARG A 142 -23.39 -7.15 9.30
N ILE A 143 -24.35 -6.26 9.02
CA ILE A 143 -25.65 -6.67 8.49
C ILE A 143 -25.48 -7.30 7.10
N ALA A 144 -24.74 -6.65 6.20
CA ALA A 144 -24.51 -7.16 4.85
C ALA A 144 -23.75 -8.50 4.87
N GLU A 145 -22.75 -8.64 5.74
CA GLU A 145 -22.05 -9.91 5.98
C GLU A 145 -22.97 -10.99 6.53
N GLY A 146 -23.81 -10.66 7.51
CA GLY A 146 -24.78 -11.58 8.11
C GLY A 146 -25.81 -12.07 7.11
N ILE A 147 -26.40 -11.16 6.33
CA ILE A 147 -27.34 -11.49 5.24
C ILE A 147 -26.65 -12.40 4.23
N MET A 148 -25.48 -12.02 3.72
CA MET A 148 -24.74 -12.83 2.74
C MET A 148 -24.36 -14.20 3.29
N TRP A 149 -24.01 -14.28 4.57
CA TRP A 149 -23.68 -15.53 5.25
C TRP A 149 -24.89 -16.45 5.35
N VAL A 150 -26.05 -15.92 5.76
CA VAL A 150 -27.33 -16.65 5.83
C VAL A 150 -27.76 -17.15 4.45
N PHE A 151 -27.78 -16.27 3.44
CA PHE A 151 -28.22 -16.62 2.08
C PHE A 151 -27.24 -17.51 1.31
N SER A 152 -25.94 -17.49 1.65
CA SER A 152 -24.92 -18.29 0.96
C SER A 152 -24.49 -19.54 1.75
N ALA A 153 -25.25 -19.93 2.79
CA ALA A 153 -24.94 -21.05 3.67
C ALA A 153 -23.47 -21.07 4.10
N GLY A 154 -22.92 -19.90 4.46
CA GLY A 154 -21.53 -19.75 4.92
C GLY A 154 -20.44 -19.76 3.84
N THR A 155 -20.77 -19.89 2.56
CA THR A 155 -19.75 -20.09 1.50
C THR A 155 -19.17 -18.77 0.96
N LYS A 156 -19.94 -17.67 1.00
CA LYS A 156 -19.54 -16.40 0.36
C LYS A 156 -19.47 -15.26 1.37
N ARG A 157 -18.40 -14.46 1.28
CA ARG A 157 -18.26 -13.18 1.97
C ARG A 157 -18.39 -12.03 0.96
N PRO A 158 -18.99 -10.88 1.35
CA PRO A 158 -19.09 -9.73 0.46
C PRO A 158 -17.70 -9.21 0.07
N LYS A 159 -17.46 -9.10 -1.24
CA LYS A 159 -16.16 -8.66 -1.79
C LYS A 159 -15.96 -7.14 -1.74
N LYS A 160 -17.04 -6.36 -1.86
CA LYS A 160 -16.99 -4.89 -1.97
C LYS A 160 -17.07 -4.19 -0.61
N PHE A 161 -18.01 -4.60 0.24
CA PHE A 161 -18.30 -4.00 1.54
C PHE A 161 -18.07 -5.05 2.64
N ASN A 162 -16.88 -5.04 3.24
CA ASN A 162 -16.46 -5.99 4.27
C ASN A 162 -15.95 -5.21 5.47
N ARG A 163 -16.20 -5.72 6.68
CA ARG A 163 -15.68 -5.19 7.94
C ARG A 163 -14.18 -4.87 7.87
N SER A 164 -13.38 -5.78 7.31
CA SER A 164 -11.93 -5.62 7.20
C SER A 164 -11.53 -4.41 6.33
N ARG A 165 -12.32 -4.09 5.30
CA ARG A 165 -12.08 -2.89 4.47
C ARG A 165 -12.40 -1.61 5.23
N MET A 166 -13.49 -1.62 6.00
CA MET A 166 -13.89 -0.46 6.82
C MET A 166 -12.91 -0.19 7.96
N GLU A 167 -12.49 -1.24 8.65
CA GLU A 167 -11.45 -1.13 9.68
C GLU A 167 -10.14 -0.62 9.06
N ASN A 168 -9.77 -1.13 7.89
CA ASN A 168 -8.60 -0.61 7.18
C ASN A 168 -8.73 0.88 6.88
N CYS A 169 -9.88 1.39 6.44
CA CYS A 169 -10.07 2.82 6.18
C CYS A 169 -9.86 3.72 7.40
N SER A 170 -9.94 3.19 8.62
CA SER A 170 -9.77 3.95 9.87
C SER A 170 -8.34 3.91 10.43
N LEU A 171 -7.53 2.96 10.00
CA LEU A 171 -6.22 2.70 10.60
C LEU A 171 -5.14 3.49 9.87
N ASP A 172 -4.35 4.23 10.64
CA ASP A 172 -3.12 4.84 10.14
C ASP A 172 -2.11 3.74 9.78
N ARG A 173 -1.62 3.77 8.54
CA ARG A 173 -0.63 2.83 7.99
C ARG A 173 0.48 3.62 7.33
N THR A 174 1.33 4.17 8.18
CA THR A 174 2.56 4.86 7.80
C THR A 174 3.77 4.10 8.30
N PHE A 175 4.84 4.06 7.52
CA PHE A 175 6.04 3.30 7.80
C PHE A 175 7.27 4.17 7.60
N ASP A 176 8.29 3.93 8.42
CA ASP A 176 9.57 4.63 8.32
C ASP A 176 10.44 4.03 7.21
N ILE A 177 10.83 4.89 6.27
CA ILE A 177 11.70 4.60 5.14
C ILE A 177 13.19 4.85 5.45
N GLY A 178 13.51 5.51 6.58
CA GLY A 178 14.86 5.96 6.89
C GLY A 178 15.90 4.84 6.86
N LYS A 179 15.51 3.63 7.29
CA LYS A 179 16.36 2.44 7.22
C LYS A 179 16.74 2.06 5.79
N ALA A 180 15.79 2.11 4.85
CA ALA A 180 16.05 1.80 3.44
C ALA A 180 16.95 2.88 2.81
N MET A 181 16.70 4.15 3.11
CA MET A 181 17.53 5.25 2.59
C MET A 181 18.97 5.19 3.08
N GLN A 182 19.18 4.88 4.37
CA GLN A 182 20.52 4.84 4.97
C GLN A 182 21.34 3.64 4.53
N ARG A 183 20.73 2.44 4.45
CA ARG A 183 21.48 1.20 4.17
C ARG A 183 21.47 0.78 2.70
N LEU A 184 20.38 1.02 1.98
CA LEU A 184 20.27 0.68 0.56
C LEU A 184 20.70 1.84 -0.35
N HIS A 185 20.98 3.01 0.21
CA HIS A 185 21.24 4.25 -0.53
C HIS A 185 20.16 4.54 -1.59
N TRP A 186 18.92 4.16 -1.28
CA TRP A 186 17.79 4.21 -2.19
C TRP A 186 16.85 5.36 -1.83
N GLU A 187 16.41 6.10 -2.84
CA GLU A 187 15.40 7.15 -2.72
C GLU A 187 14.31 6.97 -3.80
N PRO A 188 13.03 7.28 -3.47
CA PRO A 188 11.95 7.18 -4.44
C PRO A 188 12.10 8.24 -5.53
N LYS A 189 12.29 7.80 -6.78
CA LYS A 189 12.51 8.71 -7.93
C LYS A 189 11.22 9.35 -8.43
N VAL A 190 10.10 8.61 -8.38
CA VAL A 190 8.80 9.08 -8.85
C VAL A 190 7.92 9.48 -7.68
N GLY A 191 7.48 10.74 -7.63
CA GLY A 191 6.54 11.25 -6.62
C GLY A 191 5.14 10.63 -6.75
N LEU A 192 4.35 10.71 -5.68
CA LEU A 192 3.05 10.01 -5.62
C LEU A 192 2.03 10.58 -6.61
N GLU A 193 2.05 11.89 -6.84
CA GLU A 193 1.18 12.57 -7.79
C GLU A 193 1.45 12.13 -9.24
N GLU A 194 2.73 12.08 -9.62
CA GLU A 194 3.12 11.60 -10.95
C GLU A 194 2.78 10.12 -11.13
N ALA A 195 2.99 9.30 -10.09
CA ALA A 195 2.58 7.90 -10.10
C ALA A 195 1.06 7.75 -10.29
N ALA A 196 0.26 8.57 -9.61
CA ALA A 196 -1.19 8.57 -9.80
C ALA A 196 -1.58 8.98 -11.23
N ARG A 197 -0.94 10.03 -11.78
CA ARG A 197 -1.17 10.49 -13.16
C ARG A 197 -0.87 9.42 -14.19
N ARG A 198 0.28 8.74 -14.09
CA ARG A 198 0.66 7.63 -14.97
C ARG A 198 -0.32 6.46 -14.87
N SER A 199 -0.75 6.16 -13.64
CA SER A 199 -1.71 5.07 -13.41
C SER A 199 -3.07 5.35 -14.02
N VAL A 200 -3.59 6.59 -13.90
CA VAL A 200 -4.89 6.99 -14.46
C VAL A 200 -4.82 7.05 -15.99
N ASN A 201 -3.77 7.63 -16.57
CA ASN A 201 -3.62 7.72 -18.03
C ASN A 201 -3.49 6.34 -18.72
N TRP A 202 -3.16 5.30 -17.96
CA TRP A 202 -3.03 3.94 -18.49
C TRP A 202 -4.38 3.22 -18.62
N VAL A 203 -5.39 3.60 -17.81
CA VAL A 203 -6.72 2.98 -17.80
C VAL A 203 -7.60 3.58 -18.89
#